data_AF-A0A7L3FZ94-F1
#
_entry.id   AF-A0A7L3FZ94-F1
#
_cell.length_a   1.000
_cell.length_b   1.000
_cell.length_c   1.000
_cell.angle_alpha   90.00
_cell.angle_beta   90.00
_cell.angle_gamma   90.00
#
_symmetry.space_group_name_H-M   'P 1'
#
loop_
_entity.id
_entity.type
_entity.pdbx_description
1 polymer ?
#
loop_
_entity_poly.entity_id
_entity_poly.type
_entity_poly.pdbx_seq_one_letter_code
_entity_poly.pdbx_strand_id
1 'polypeptide(L)'
;HRVLVNPMEDLVGRHQPWAHEVFHHYRRRLGRRYGSVRELEHRQSIFVHNMRFVHSRNRAALSYTLALNHLADRTPQELAALRGRRWSGVPNNGQPFPTELYAGLILPESLDW
;
A
#
# COMPACT_ATOMS: atom_id res chain seq x y z
N HIS A 1 -16.44 14.53 -2.73
CA HIS A 1 -16.03 15.08 -1.42
C HIS A 1 -14.51 14.99 -1.28
N ARG A 2 -13.81 16.13 -1.26
CA ARG A 2 -12.34 16.21 -1.13
C ARG A 2 -12.04 16.54 0.33
N VAL A 3 -11.77 15.52 1.15
CA VAL A 3 -11.45 15.74 2.56
C VAL A 3 -10.00 16.23 2.64
N LEU A 4 -9.82 17.53 2.83
CA LEU A 4 -8.53 18.17 3.08
C LEU A 4 -8.16 17.95 4.56
N VAL A 5 -7.83 16.72 4.94
CA VAL A 5 -7.30 16.46 6.28
C VAL A 5 -5.81 16.82 6.30
N ASN A 6 -5.43 17.79 7.13
CA ASN A 6 -4.04 18.07 7.42
C ASN A 6 -3.50 17.00 8.40
N PRO A 7 -2.57 16.12 8.02
CA PRO A 7 -2.09 15.05 8.90
C PRO A 7 -1.29 15.58 10.09
N MET A 8 -0.87 16.85 10.08
CA MET A 8 -0.29 17.50 11.26
C MET A 8 -1.37 17.94 12.26
N GLU A 9 -2.58 18.30 11.82
CA GLU A 9 -3.71 18.52 12.72
C GLU A 9 -4.12 17.22 13.43
N ASP A 10 -4.01 16.07 12.77
CA ASP A 10 -4.30 14.79 13.39
C ASP A 10 -3.25 14.36 14.44
N LEU A 11 -2.04 14.96 14.39
CA LEU A 11 -0.93 14.68 15.30
C LEU A 11 -0.86 15.68 16.48
N VAL A 12 -1.25 16.94 16.24
CA VAL A 12 -1.19 18.04 17.21
C VAL A 12 -2.57 18.39 17.78
N GLY A 13 -3.62 18.15 17.01
CA GLY A 13 -5.01 18.34 17.41
C GLY A 13 -5.52 17.15 18.24
N ARG A 14 -6.26 17.45 19.30
CA ARG A 14 -6.85 16.47 20.23
C ARG A 14 -7.97 15.60 19.62
N HIS A 15 -8.02 15.44 18.30
CA HIS A 15 -9.16 14.88 17.58
C HIS A 15 -8.81 13.57 16.84
N GLN A 16 -8.72 12.48 17.62
CA GLN A 16 -8.76 11.09 17.16
C GLN A 16 -10.12 10.51 16.69
N PRO A 17 -11.31 11.19 16.76
CA PRO A 17 -12.58 10.55 16.41
C PRO A 17 -12.68 10.05 14.98
N TRP A 18 -12.21 10.86 14.01
CA TRP A 18 -12.44 10.57 12.59
C TRP A 18 -11.65 9.35 12.11
N ALA A 19 -10.38 9.21 12.52
CA ALA A 19 -9.54 8.09 12.10
C ALA A 19 -10.06 6.74 12.64
N HIS A 20 -10.67 6.76 13.84
CA HIS A 20 -11.35 5.61 14.40
C HIS A 20 -12.59 5.20 13.58
N GLU A 21 -13.40 6.16 13.16
CA GLU A 21 -14.55 5.91 12.27
C GLU A 21 -14.11 5.34 10.92
N VAL A 22 -13.05 5.90 10.32
CA VAL A 22 -12.51 5.39 9.05
C VAL A 22 -11.98 3.97 9.24
N PHE A 23 -11.29 3.68 10.33
CA PHE A 23 -10.82 2.32 10.63
C PHE A 23 -11.98 1.34 10.83
N HIS A 24 -13.05 1.75 11.53
CA HIS A 24 -14.25 0.95 11.69
C HIS A 24 -14.93 0.65 10.34
N HIS A 25 -15.03 1.66 9.46
CA HIS A 25 -15.53 1.48 8.10
C HIS A 25 -14.64 0.55 7.27
N TYR A 26 -13.31 0.73 7.34
CA TYR A 26 -12.31 -0.14 6.71
C TYR A 26 -12.51 -1.60 7.09
N ARG A 27 -12.65 -1.88 8.39
CA ARG A 27 -12.86 -3.23 8.92
C ARG A 27 -14.14 -3.85 8.39
N ARG A 28 -15.26 -3.11 8.44
CA ARG A 28 -16.56 -3.58 7.94
C ARG A 28 -16.51 -3.87 6.44
N ARG A 29 -15.97 -2.94 5.64
CA ARG A 29 -15.91 -3.06 4.18
C ARG A 29 -15.08 -4.26 3.72
N LEU A 30 -14.01 -4.60 4.44
CA LEU A 30 -13.10 -5.68 4.07
C LEU A 30 -13.26 -6.95 4.91
N GLY A 31 -14.29 -7.02 5.76
CA GLY A 31 -14.54 -8.17 6.63
C GLY A 31 -13.40 -8.50 7.59
N ARG A 32 -12.61 -7.51 8.03
CA ARG A 32 -11.45 -7.74 8.90
C ARG A 32 -11.88 -8.11 10.31
N ARG A 33 -11.45 -9.30 10.76
CA ARG A 33 -11.61 -9.81 12.13
C ARG A 33 -10.23 -9.92 12.77
N TYR A 34 -10.11 -9.51 14.02
CA TYR A 34 -8.87 -9.59 14.80
C TYR A 34 -9.14 -10.47 16.01
N GLY A 35 -8.15 -11.28 16.40
CA GLY A 35 -8.30 -12.31 17.42
C GLY A 35 -8.31 -11.77 18.85
N SER A 36 -7.86 -10.53 19.06
CA SER A 36 -7.82 -9.89 20.39
C SER A 36 -8.01 -8.38 20.32
N VAL A 37 -8.40 -7.78 21.45
CA VAL A 37 -8.46 -6.32 21.61
C VAL A 37 -7.08 -5.69 21.39
N ARG A 38 -6.02 -6.33 21.90
CA ARG A 38 -4.64 -5.86 21.71
C ARG A 38 -4.25 -5.84 20.23
N GLU A 39 -4.62 -6.87 19.47
CA GLU A 39 -4.39 -6.89 18.02
C GLU A 39 -5.19 -5.79 17.33
N LEU A 40 -6.46 -5.61 17.70
CA LEU A 40 -7.31 -4.56 17.14
C LEU A 40 -6.69 -3.16 17.33
N GLU A 41 -6.26 -2.83 18.54
CA GLU A 41 -5.62 -1.56 18.87
C GLU A 41 -4.31 -1.38 18.11
N HIS A 42 -3.50 -2.43 18.03
CA HIS A 42 -2.25 -2.41 17.26
C HIS A 42 -2.50 -2.15 15.77
N ARG A 43 -3.46 -2.84 15.18
CA ARG A 43 -3.86 -2.69 13.77
C ARG A 43 -4.46 -1.32 13.49
N GLN A 44 -5.23 -0.78 14.43
CA GLN A 44 -5.74 0.59 14.36
C GLN A 44 -4.59 1.60 14.32
N SER A 45 -3.60 1.48 15.19
CA SER A 45 -2.44 2.38 15.21
C SER A 45 -1.67 2.36 13.89
N ILE A 46 -1.42 1.16 13.33
CA ILE A 46 -0.79 0.99 12.02
C ILE A 46 -1.64 1.64 10.92
N PHE A 47 -2.94 1.42 10.94
CA PHE A 47 -3.87 2.00 9.96
C PHE A 47 -3.83 3.52 9.96
N VAL A 48 -3.86 4.16 11.13
CA VAL A 48 -3.78 5.62 11.26
C VAL A 48 -2.44 6.13 10.70
N HIS A 49 -1.34 5.45 11.01
CA HIS A 49 -0.03 5.81 10.46
C HIS A 49 0.00 5.72 8.93
N ASN A 50 -0.49 4.61 8.36
CA ASN A 50 -0.55 4.41 6.91
C ASN A 50 -1.48 5.40 6.23
N MET A 51 -2.60 5.77 6.86
CA MET A 51 -3.51 6.80 6.38
C MET A 51 -2.83 8.17 6.29
N ARG A 52 -2.08 8.57 7.32
CA ARG A 52 -1.29 9.80 7.32
C ARG A 52 -0.25 9.79 6.21
N PHE A 53 0.44 8.67 6.02
CA PHE A 53 1.39 8.49 4.93
C PHE A 53 0.74 8.67 3.55
N VAL A 54 -0.40 8.01 3.31
CA VAL A 54 -1.18 8.14 2.07
C VAL A 54 -1.55 9.60 1.81
N HIS A 55 -2.11 10.31 2.81
CA HIS A 55 -2.46 11.72 2.66
C HIS A 55 -1.24 12.59 2.37
N SER A 56 -0.13 12.35 3.06
CA SER A 56 1.13 13.09 2.83
C SER A 56 1.63 12.92 1.40
N ARG A 57 1.73 11.68 0.92
CA ARG A 57 2.17 11.39 -0.46
C ARG A 57 1.24 11.97 -1.51
N ASN A 58 -0.08 11.92 -1.29
CA ASN A 58 -1.06 12.48 -2.24
C ASN A 58 -1.04 14.02 -2.30
N ARG A 59 -0.50 14.70 -1.29
CA ARG A 59 -0.29 16.16 -1.35
C ARG A 59 0.99 16.56 -2.08
N ALA A 60 1.92 15.64 -2.33
CA ALA A 60 3.19 15.91 -2.99
C ALA A 60 3.10 16.01 -4.53
N ALA A 61 1.90 16.05 -5.12
CA ALA A 61 1.65 16.19 -6.56
C ALA A 61 2.44 15.21 -7.44
N LEU A 62 2.52 13.95 -7.01
CA LEU A 62 3.19 12.87 -7.74
C LEU A 62 2.35 12.44 -8.96
N SER A 63 2.99 11.78 -9.93
CA SER A 63 2.31 11.17 -11.09
C SER A 63 1.39 9.99 -10.73
N TYR A 64 1.36 9.61 -9.44
CA TYR A 64 0.51 8.55 -8.92
C TYR A 64 -0.10 8.95 -7.58
N THR A 65 -1.23 8.33 -7.24
CA THR A 65 -1.90 8.50 -5.95
C THR A 65 -1.95 7.19 -5.18
N LEU A 66 -1.83 7.28 -3.86
CA LEU A 66 -2.03 6.16 -2.95
C LEU A 66 -3.48 6.13 -2.44
N ALA A 67 -3.99 4.93 -2.16
CA ALA A 67 -5.30 4.72 -1.57
C ALA A 67 -5.24 3.68 -0.45
N LEU A 68 -6.12 3.80 0.53
CA LEU A 68 -6.29 2.81 1.59
C LEU A 68 -6.92 1.53 1.01
N ASN A 69 -6.10 0.50 0.89
CA ASN A 69 -6.49 -0.83 0.41
C ASN A 69 -6.45 -1.85 1.56
N HIS A 70 -6.62 -3.14 1.24
CA HIS A 70 -6.63 -4.22 2.23
C HIS A 70 -5.31 -4.42 2.97
N LEU A 71 -4.23 -3.74 2.59
CA LEU A 71 -2.93 -3.77 3.24
C LEU A 71 -2.73 -2.58 4.19
N ALA A 72 -3.73 -1.72 4.35
CA ALA A 72 -3.62 -0.49 5.13
C ALA A 72 -3.34 -0.71 6.62
N ASP A 73 -3.62 -1.90 7.17
CA ASP A 73 -3.33 -2.27 8.57
C ASP A 73 -2.06 -3.14 8.72
N ARG A 74 -1.18 -3.17 7.70
CA ARG A 74 0.06 -3.95 7.69
C ARG A 74 1.30 -3.09 7.88
N THR A 75 2.30 -3.66 8.55
CA THR A 75 3.62 -3.03 8.73
C THR A 75 4.51 -3.26 7.50
N PRO A 76 5.56 -2.44 7.29
CA PRO A 76 6.52 -2.65 6.21
C PRO A 76 7.18 -4.03 6.23
N GLN A 77 7.40 -4.60 7.42
CA GLN A 77 7.97 -5.93 7.62
C GLN A 77 6.99 -7.03 7.20
N GLU A 78 5.71 -6.90 7.55
CA GLU A 78 4.67 -7.83 7.09
C GLU A 78 4.52 -7.76 5.57
N LEU A 79 4.55 -6.56 4.99
CA LEU A 79 4.55 -6.38 3.54
C LEU A 79 5.79 -7.00 2.89
N ALA A 80 6.94 -6.97 3.56
CA ALA A 80 8.15 -7.59 3.08
C ALA A 80 8.03 -9.10 2.93
N ALA A 81 7.41 -9.75 3.92
CA ALA A 81 7.11 -11.19 3.85
C ALA A 81 6.16 -11.53 2.69
N LEU A 82 5.23 -10.63 2.34
CA LEU A 82 4.28 -10.83 1.24
C LEU A 82 4.87 -10.67 -0.16
N ARG A 83 6.06 -10.08 -0.32
CA ARG A 83 6.67 -9.84 -1.65
C ARG A 83 7.11 -11.11 -2.39
N GLY A 84 7.04 -12.29 -1.76
CA GLY A 84 7.18 -13.57 -2.44
C GLY A 84 8.56 -13.85 -3.05
N ARG A 85 9.57 -13.00 -2.81
CA ARG A 85 10.93 -13.23 -3.32
C ARG A 85 11.50 -14.49 -2.68
N ARG A 86 11.65 -15.55 -3.49
CA ARG A 86 12.34 -16.78 -3.09
C ARG A 86 13.76 -16.72 -3.63
N TRP A 87 14.74 -16.84 -2.75
CA TRP A 87 16.12 -16.97 -3.18
C TRP A 87 16.37 -18.43 -3.57
N SER A 88 16.66 -18.67 -4.84
CA SER A 88 17.27 -19.92 -5.29
C SER A 88 18.78 -19.73 -5.17
N GLY A 89 19.43 -20.38 -4.21
CA GLY A 89 20.88 -20.29 -4.01
C GLY A 89 21.72 -20.91 -5.15
N VAL A 90 21.09 -21.23 -6.28
CA VAL A 90 21.70 -21.77 -7.50
C VAL A 90 21.57 -20.74 -8.62
N PRO A 91 22.53 -20.70 -9.57
CA PRO A 91 22.42 -19.89 -10.76
C PRO A 91 21.13 -20.22 -11.53
N ASN A 92 20.45 -19.19 -12.02
CA ASN A 92 19.35 -19.37 -12.95
C ASN A 92 19.96 -19.72 -14.32
N ASN A 93 19.90 -21.01 -14.71
CA ASN A 93 20.40 -21.52 -16.00
C ASN A 93 19.49 -21.06 -17.19
N GLY A 94 19.00 -19.82 -17.13
CA GLY A 94 18.20 -19.23 -18.20
C GLY A 94 19.04 -18.99 -19.43
N GLN A 95 18.48 -19.29 -20.60
CA GLN A 95 19.08 -18.93 -21.88
C GLN A 95 19.16 -17.39 -21.98
N PRO A 96 20.19 -16.86 -22.67
CA PRO A 96 20.27 -15.43 -22.93
C PRO A 96 19.04 -14.98 -23.73
N PHE A 97 18.60 -13.74 -23.48
CA PHE A 97 17.52 -13.14 -24.26
C PHE A 97 17.99 -12.94 -25.72
N PRO A 98 17.29 -13.50 -26.73
CA PRO A 98 17.73 -13.47 -28.12
C PRO A 98 17.37 -12.12 -28.76
N THR A 99 18.19 -11.11 -28.49
CA THR A 99 17.96 -9.71 -28.89
C THR A 99 17.86 -9.55 -30.41
N GLU A 100 18.58 -10.39 -31.16
CA GLU A 100 18.67 -10.34 -32.62
C GLU A 100 17.33 -10.58 -33.30
N LEU A 101 16.46 -11.41 -32.71
CA LEU A 101 15.13 -11.74 -33.25
C LEU A 101 14.16 -10.56 -33.17
N TYR A 102 14.44 -9.58 -32.32
CA TYR A 102 13.58 -8.43 -32.07
C TYR A 102 14.16 -7.12 -32.64
N ALA A 103 15.31 -7.18 -33.32
CA ALA A 103 15.94 -6.01 -33.94
C ALA A 103 15.08 -5.49 -35.11
N GLY A 104 14.63 -4.24 -35.02
CA GLY A 104 13.86 -3.57 -36.07
C GLY A 104 12.34 -3.77 -36.00
N LEU A 105 11.82 -4.35 -34.91
CA LEU A 105 10.37 -4.40 -34.70
C LEU A 105 9.79 -3.02 -34.44
N ILE A 106 8.74 -2.67 -35.18
CA ILE A 106 7.91 -1.50 -34.90
C ILE A 106 6.91 -1.91 -33.83
N LEU A 107 7.11 -1.40 -32.61
CA LEU A 107 6.23 -1.67 -31.48
C LEU A 107 4.98 -0.77 -31.55
N PRO A 108 3.82 -1.25 -31.08
CA PRO A 108 2.65 -0.41 -30.91
C PRO A 108 2.92 0.66 -29.83
N GLU A 109 2.21 1.80 -29.93
CA GLU A 109 2.34 2.90 -28.96
C GLU A 109 1.89 2.49 -27.54
N SER A 110 0.92 1.57 -27.45
CA SER A 110 0.46 1.00 -26.19
C SER A 110 0.13 -0.49 -26.36
N LEU A 111 0.27 -1.24 -25.27
CA LEU A 111 0.02 -2.68 -25.23
C LEU A 111 -0.59 -3.02 -23.86
N ASP A 112 -1.77 -3.64 -23.88
CA ASP A 112 -2.44 -4.25 -22.73
C ASP A 112 -2.82 -5.67 -23.16
N TRP A 113 -2.21 -6.68 -22.53
CA TRP A 113 -2.26 -8.10 -22.94
C TRP A 113 -3.55 -8.78 -22.48
#